data_AF-A0A7C7RG33-F1
#
_entry.id   AF-A0A7C7RG33-F1
#
_cell.length_a   1.000
_cell.length_b   1.000
_cell.length_c   1.000
_cell.angle_alpha   90.00
_cell.angle_beta   90.00
_cell.angle_gamma   90.00
#
_symmetry.space_group_name_H-M   'P 1'
#
loop_
_entity.id
_entity.type
_entity.pdbx_description
1 polymer ?
#
loop_
_entity_poly.entity_id
_entity_poly.type
_entity_poly.pdbx_seq_one_letter_code
_entity_poly.pdbx_strand_id
1 'polypeptide(L)'
;MSTIEGAEVMSFRESTLPLVRMSNLFNLQEGSVDLEQSFIVVVSTGMKRMGLVVDDLLGQEEVVIKPLADYIQEKSGFSGATILGDGRISLILDVYELINLSIKRNLKK
;
A
#
# COMPACT_ATOMS: atom_id res chain seq x y z
N MET A 1 11.60 -3.56 12.98
CA MET A 1 11.48 -2.29 12.24
C MET A 1 12.17 -1.20 13.05
N SER A 2 12.65 -0.13 12.42
CA SER A 2 13.18 1.06 13.11
C SER A 2 12.48 2.31 12.57
N THR A 3 12.63 3.43 13.25
CA THR A 3 12.12 4.73 12.78
C THR A 3 13.30 5.63 12.48
N ILE A 4 13.35 6.22 11.29
CA ILE A 4 14.35 7.22 10.88
C ILE A 4 13.58 8.47 10.45
N GLU A 5 13.85 9.63 11.07
CA GLU A 5 13.15 10.90 10.80
C GLU A 5 11.60 10.79 10.86
N GLY A 6 11.08 9.95 11.76
CA GLY A 6 9.63 9.73 11.90
C GLY A 6 9.00 8.81 10.85
N ALA A 7 9.78 8.29 9.91
CA ALA A 7 9.36 7.27 8.95
C ALA A 7 9.71 5.85 9.46
N GLU A 8 8.73 4.94 9.41
CA GLU A 8 8.97 3.53 9.67
C GLU A 8 9.80 2.93 8.54
N VAL A 9 10.84 2.19 8.91
CA VAL A 9 11.76 1.55 7.96
C VAL A 9 12.11 0.13 8.40
N MET A 10 12.54 -0.68 7.44
CA MET A 10 13.07 -2.02 7.66
C MET A 10 14.41 -2.16 6.95
N SER A 11 15.37 -2.85 7.59
CA SER A 11 16.56 -3.31 6.90
C SER A 11 16.14 -4.39 5.89
N PHE A 12 16.41 -4.14 4.62
CA PHE A 12 16.09 -5.05 3.53
C PHE A 12 17.35 -5.25 2.68
N ARG A 13 18.01 -6.39 2.88
CA ARG A 13 19.36 -6.67 2.34
C ARG A 13 20.33 -5.57 2.78
N GLU A 14 21.10 -5.01 1.86
CA GLU A 14 22.04 -3.91 2.14
C GLU A 14 21.41 -2.51 1.98
N SER A 15 20.08 -2.41 2.09
CA SER A 15 19.36 -1.15 1.92
C SER A 15 18.31 -0.93 3.00
N THR A 16 17.87 0.31 3.13
CA THR A 16 16.73 0.68 3.97
C THR A 16 15.47 0.72 3.14
N LEU A 17 14.45 -0.05 3.53
CA LEU A 17 13.15 -0.06 2.91
C LEU A 17 12.17 0.82 3.69
N PRO A 18 11.66 1.92 3.12
CA PRO A 18 10.60 2.70 3.75
C PRO A 18 9.31 1.90 3.80
N LEU A 19 8.58 2.01 4.90
CA LEU A 19 7.34 1.30 5.15
C LEU A 19 6.15 2.25 5.18
N VAL A 20 5.02 1.78 4.64
CA VAL A 20 3.74 2.50 4.68
C VAL A 20 2.65 1.53 5.09
N ARG A 21 1.94 1.89 6.16
CA ARG A 21 0.75 1.16 6.60
C ARG A 21 -0.45 1.52 5.73
N MET A 22 -1.11 0.52 5.16
CA MET A 22 -2.28 0.75 4.31
C MET A 22 -3.45 1.32 5.10
N SER A 23 -3.65 0.88 6.34
CA SER A 23 -4.61 1.48 7.27
C SER A 23 -4.42 2.99 7.40
N ASN A 24 -3.19 3.44 7.66
CA ASN A 24 -2.86 4.86 7.85
C ASN A 24 -2.97 5.66 6.55
N LEU A 25 -2.59 5.07 5.43
CA LEU A 25 -2.65 5.75 4.14
C LEU A 25 -4.09 6.06 3.75
N PHE A 26 -4.99 5.10 3.95
CA PHE A 26 -6.41 5.19 3.60
C PHE A 26 -7.32 5.61 4.75
N ASN A 27 -6.74 6.01 5.91
CA ASN A 27 -7.47 6.37 7.13
C ASN A 27 -8.52 5.31 7.54
N LEU A 28 -8.19 4.03 7.39
CA LEU A 28 -9.03 2.94 7.85
C LEU A 28 -8.95 2.88 9.38
N GLN A 29 -10.06 2.53 10.04
CA GLN A 29 -10.02 2.29 11.48
C GLN A 29 -8.97 1.21 11.76
N GLU A 30 -8.01 1.52 12.63
CA GLU A 30 -7.02 0.56 13.09
C GLU A 30 -7.76 -0.57 13.81
N GLY A 31 -8.02 -1.67 13.11
CA GLY A 31 -8.04 -2.97 13.78
C GLY A 31 -6.66 -3.13 14.40
N SER A 32 -6.60 -3.52 15.66
CA SER A 32 -5.36 -3.74 16.41
C SER A 32 -4.56 -4.89 15.79
N VAL A 33 -3.97 -4.68 14.62
CA VAL A 33 -3.09 -5.65 13.99
C VAL A 33 -1.74 -5.43 14.64
N ASP A 34 -1.41 -6.36 15.53
CA ASP A 34 -0.10 -6.39 16.16
C ASP A 34 0.97 -6.48 15.07
N LEU A 35 2.05 -5.75 15.27
CA LEU A 35 3.14 -5.60 14.30
C LEU A 35 3.80 -6.93 13.94
N GLU A 36 3.73 -7.90 14.84
CA GLU A 36 4.24 -9.26 14.62
C GLU A 36 3.35 -10.12 13.70
N GLN A 37 2.11 -9.69 13.44
CA GLN A 37 1.15 -10.41 12.61
C GLN A 37 0.91 -9.77 11.24
N SER A 38 1.59 -8.65 10.93
CA SER A 38 1.46 -7.99 9.64
C SER A 38 2.40 -8.58 8.58
N PHE A 39 1.95 -8.56 7.33
CA PHE A 39 2.77 -8.85 6.17
C PHE A 39 3.34 -7.56 5.56
N ILE A 40 4.49 -7.69 4.89
CA ILE A 40 5.11 -6.58 4.16
C ILE A 40 5.21 -6.96 2.68
N VAL A 41 4.42 -6.28 1.85
CA VAL A 41 4.48 -6.41 0.39
C VAL A 41 5.49 -5.41 -0.15
N VAL A 42 6.58 -5.93 -0.72
CA VAL A 42 7.63 -5.07 -1.31
C VAL A 42 7.25 -4.74 -2.75
N VAL A 43 7.01 -3.46 -3.02
CA VAL A 43 6.67 -2.94 -4.35
C VAL A 43 7.75 -2.00 -4.87
N SER A 44 7.89 -1.91 -6.19
CA SER A 44 8.88 -1.04 -6.82
C SER A 44 8.37 -0.36 -8.08
N THR A 45 8.78 0.91 -8.27
CA THR A 45 8.61 1.65 -9.51
C THR A 45 9.93 2.32 -9.89
N GLY A 46 10.52 1.91 -11.03
CA GLY A 46 11.86 2.31 -11.42
C GLY A 46 12.89 2.06 -10.31
N MET A 47 13.53 3.13 -9.83
CA MET A 47 14.53 3.06 -8.75
C MET A 47 13.94 3.18 -7.34
N LYS A 48 12.62 3.41 -7.19
CA LYS A 48 11.97 3.56 -5.89
C LYS A 48 11.40 2.22 -5.44
N ARG A 49 11.56 1.91 -4.16
CA ARG A 49 11.02 0.72 -3.51
C ARG A 49 10.37 1.07 -2.18
N MET A 50 9.32 0.35 -1.82
CA MET A 50 8.54 0.57 -0.61
C MET A 50 7.99 -0.75 -0.09
N GLY A 51 7.91 -0.88 1.24
CA GLY A 51 7.14 -1.94 1.88
C GLY A 51 5.75 -1.44 2.22
N LEU A 52 4.72 -2.15 1.77
CA LEU A 52 3.34 -1.93 2.17
C LEU A 52 3.03 -2.87 3.33
N VAL A 53 2.72 -2.32 4.49
CA VAL A 53 2.29 -3.12 5.66
C VAL A 53 0.80 -3.41 5.50
N VAL A 54 0.46 -4.70 5.45
CA VAL A 54 -0.88 -5.23 5.24
C VAL A 54 -1.20 -6.32 6.26
N ASP A 55 -2.48 -6.58 6.48
CA ASP A 55 -2.93 -7.50 7.53
C ASP A 55 -2.78 -8.97 7.12
N ASP A 56 -3.03 -9.29 5.83
CA ASP A 56 -3.02 -10.67 5.34
C ASP A 56 -2.65 -10.76 3.85
N LEU A 57 -2.19 -11.93 3.42
CA LEU A 57 -1.91 -12.29 2.03
C LEU A 57 -2.87 -13.41 1.58
N LEU A 58 -3.95 -13.01 0.89
CA LEU A 58 -4.99 -13.94 0.46
C LEU A 58 -4.57 -14.86 -0.71
N GLY A 59 -3.50 -14.52 -1.43
CA GLY A 59 -2.98 -15.28 -2.56
C GLY A 59 -2.94 -14.49 -3.87
N GLN A 60 -2.91 -15.21 -4.99
CA GLN A 60 -2.93 -14.65 -6.34
C GLN A 60 -4.18 -15.12 -7.08
N GLU A 61 -4.89 -14.19 -7.71
CA GLU A 61 -6.10 -14.46 -8.49
C GLU A 61 -6.02 -13.71 -9.83
N GLU A 62 -6.51 -14.33 -10.90
CA GLU A 62 -6.69 -13.65 -12.19
C GLU A 62 -8.03 -12.90 -12.18
N VAL A 63 -7.98 -11.58 -12.33
CA VAL A 63 -9.16 -10.72 -12.21
C VAL A 63 -9.32 -9.82 -13.43
N VAL A 64 -10.57 -9.49 -13.76
CA VAL A 64 -10.87 -8.45 -14.75
C VAL A 64 -10.96 -7.11 -14.04
N ILE A 65 -10.06 -6.20 -14.40
CA ILE A 65 -10.05 -4.85 -13.84
C ILE A 65 -11.11 -4.00 -14.56
N LYS A 66 -12.01 -3.40 -13.79
CA LYS A 66 -12.91 -2.35 -14.23
C LYS A 66 -12.28 -1.01 -13.87
N PRO A 67 -12.01 -0.11 -14.84
CA PRO A 67 -11.46 1.20 -14.52
C PRO A 67 -12.45 1.99 -13.67
N LEU A 68 -11.93 2.74 -12.71
CA LEU A 68 -12.71 3.70 -11.95
C LEU A 68 -12.91 4.96 -12.79
N ALA A 69 -13.94 5.76 -12.48
CA ALA A 69 -14.11 7.05 -13.13
C ALA A 69 -12.94 7.99 -12.78
N ASP A 70 -12.52 8.84 -13.71
CA ASP A 70 -11.32 9.69 -13.58
C ASP A 70 -11.27 10.49 -12.26
N TYR A 71 -12.41 11.05 -11.84
CA TYR A 71 -12.51 11.84 -10.60
C TYR A 71 -12.33 11.00 -9.32
N ILE A 72 -12.51 9.68 -9.41
CA ILE A 72 -12.25 8.74 -8.31
C ILE A 72 -10.79 8.30 -8.34
N GLN A 73 -10.17 8.18 -9.52
CA GLN A 73 -8.77 7.75 -9.66
C GLN A 73 -7.79 8.82 -9.18
N GLU A 74 -8.03 10.09 -9.51
CA GLU A 74 -7.05 11.15 -9.26
C GLU A 74 -6.63 11.25 -7.78
N LYS A 75 -5.35 11.01 -7.49
CA LYS A 75 -4.75 11.12 -6.14
C LYS A 75 -5.33 10.13 -5.13
N SER A 76 -5.98 9.07 -5.59
CA SER A 76 -6.63 8.09 -4.74
C SER A 76 -5.71 6.94 -4.34
N GLY A 77 -4.70 6.61 -5.14
CA GLY A 77 -3.88 5.41 -4.97
C GLY A 77 -4.50 4.16 -5.60
N PHE A 78 -5.57 4.29 -6.39
CA PHE A 78 -6.28 3.18 -7.04
C PHE A 78 -6.31 3.33 -8.57
N SER A 79 -6.00 2.26 -9.29
CA SER A 79 -6.09 2.19 -10.75
C SER A 79 -7.43 1.62 -11.24
N GLY A 80 -8.18 0.92 -10.39
CA GLY A 80 -9.40 0.24 -10.79
C GLY A 80 -10.08 -0.49 -9.64
N ALA A 81 -11.15 -1.21 -9.97
CA ALA A 81 -11.80 -2.15 -9.07
C ALA A 81 -12.13 -3.46 -9.81
N THR A 82 -12.34 -4.54 -9.07
CA THR A 82 -12.84 -5.80 -9.61
C THR A 82 -13.89 -6.38 -8.67
N ILE A 83 -14.67 -7.33 -9.19
CA ILE A 83 -15.64 -8.11 -8.42
C ILE A 83 -15.07 -9.52 -8.33
N LEU A 84 -14.80 -9.98 -7.12
CA LEU A 84 -14.29 -11.32 -6.85
C LEU A 84 -15.39 -12.37 -7.07
N GLY A 85 -15.01 -13.65 -7.16
CA GLY A 85 -15.97 -14.76 -7.33
C GLY A 85 -17.03 -14.88 -6.23
N ASP A 86 -16.77 -14.31 -5.06
CA ASP A 86 -17.71 -14.24 -3.92
C ASP A 86 -18.58 -12.96 -3.90
N GLY A 87 -18.48 -12.12 -4.92
CA GLY A 87 -19.25 -10.89 -5.06
C GLY A 87 -18.68 -9.68 -4.31
N ARG A 88 -17.57 -9.82 -3.57
CA ARG A 88 -16.91 -8.67 -2.93
C ARG A 88 -16.23 -7.80 -3.98
N ILE A 89 -16.23 -6.49 -3.72
CA ILE A 89 -15.49 -5.51 -4.53
C ILE A 89 -14.08 -5.40 -3.96
N SER A 90 -13.08 -5.53 -4.83
CA SER A 90 -11.67 -5.34 -4.51
C SER A 90 -11.11 -4.17 -5.30
N LEU A 91 -10.34 -3.28 -4.64
CA LEU A 91 -9.70 -2.14 -5.28
C LEU A 91 -8.30 -2.53 -5.77
N ILE A 92 -7.95 -2.11 -6.97
CA ILE A 92 -6.62 -2.32 -7.54
C ILE A 92 -5.76 -1.12 -7.21
N LEU A 93 -4.67 -1.34 -6.48
CA LEU A 93 -3.73 -0.30 -6.08
C LEU A 93 -2.86 0.17 -7.26
N ASP A 94 -2.64 1.48 -7.36
CA ASP A 94 -1.62 2.06 -8.24
C ASP A 94 -0.32 2.24 -7.44
N VAL A 95 0.64 1.35 -7.65
CA VAL A 95 1.95 1.37 -6.95
C VAL A 95 2.71 2.67 -7.18
N TYR A 96 2.65 3.25 -8.38
CA TYR A 96 3.38 4.48 -8.68
C TYR A 96 2.78 5.65 -7.89
N GLU A 97 1.46 5.75 -7.87
CA GLU A 97 0.75 6.79 -7.12
C GLU A 97 0.92 6.61 -5.61
N LEU A 98 0.84 5.38 -5.09
CA LEU A 98 1.08 5.07 -3.68
C LEU A 98 2.45 5.54 -3.19
N ILE A 99 3.50 5.31 -3.99
CA ILE A 99 4.85 5.75 -3.66
C ILE A 99 4.95 7.28 -3.63
N ASN A 100 4.21 7.98 -4.49
CA ASN A 100 4.18 9.45 -4.48
C ASN A 100 3.35 10.02 -3.31
N LEU A 101 2.22 9.38 -2.96
CA LEU A 101 1.37 9.77 -1.85
C LEU A 101 2.09 9.64 -0.50
N SER A 102 2.88 8.58 -0.32
CA SER A 102 3.64 8.36 0.91
C SER A 102 4.78 9.36 1.10
N ILE A 103 5.54 9.68 0.05
CA ILE A 103 6.59 10.72 0.10
C ILE A 103 5.98 12.07 0.51
N LYS A 104 4.83 12.43 -0.06
CA LYS A 104 4.16 13.71 0.21
C LYS A 104 3.63 13.81 1.66
N ARG A 105 3.24 12.72 2.30
CA ARG A 105 2.81 12.71 3.71
C ARG A 105 3.99 12.85 4.68
N ASN A 106 5.15 12.26 4.35
CA ASN A 106 6.35 12.39 5.17
C ASN A 106 6.94 13.81 5.14
N LEU A 107 6.77 14.55 4.04
CA LEU A 107 7.22 15.96 3.94
C LEU A 107 6.27 16.97 4.61
N LYS A 108 5.09 16.54 5.07
CA LYS A 108 4.06 17.41 5.67
C LYS A 108 3.90 17.23 7.18
N LYS A 109 4.68 16.33 7.78
CA LYS A 109 4.85 16.24 9.23
C LYS A 109 6.10 17.04 9.62
#